data_AF-A0A0F7FCF6-F1
#
_entry.id   AF-A0A0F7FCF6-F1
#
_cell.length_a   1.000
_cell.length_b   1.000
_cell.length_c   1.000
_cell.angle_alpha   90.00
_cell.angle_beta   90.00
_cell.angle_gamma   90.00
#
_symmetry.space_group_name_H-M   'P 1'
#
loop_
_entity.id
_entity.type
_entity.pdbx_description
1 polymer ?
#
loop_
_entity_poly.entity_id
_entity_poly.type
_entity_poly.pdbx_seq_one_letter_code
_entity_poly.pdbx_strand_id
1 'polypeptide(L)' 'MNEGDGEANLAYYALHELHILPHELMALSVRERAAIYAMIAVRVDKEKRERSRGKGRKR' A
#
# COMPACT_ATOMS: atom_id res chain seq x y z
N MET A 1 -4.26 14.51 -4.16
CA MET A 1 -3.79 13.13 -4.39
C MET A 1 -2.53 13.31 -5.20
N ASN A 2 -1.34 13.00 -4.66
CA ASN A 2 -0.12 13.17 -5.44
C ASN A 2 -0.21 12.25 -6.65
N GLU A 3 -0.05 12.85 -7.82
CA GLU A 3 -0.19 12.33 -9.17
C GLU A 3 1.00 11.41 -9.50
N GLY A 4 1.19 10.39 -8.66
CA GLY A 4 2.18 9.34 -8.86
C GLY A 4 1.50 8.09 -9.36
N ASP A 5 2.18 7.39 -10.27
CA ASP A 5 1.80 6.06 -10.76
C ASP A 5 1.36 5.18 -9.58
N GLY A 6 0.16 4.57 -9.70
CA GLY A 6 -0.42 3.74 -8.65
C GLY A 6 0.51 2.60 -8.25
N GLU A 7 1.29 2.10 -9.21
CA GLU A 7 2.29 1.06 -8.97
C GLU A 7 3.49 1.58 -8.17
N ALA A 8 3.99 2.78 -8.47
CA ALA A 8 5.11 3.38 -7.74
C ALA A 8 4.79 3.60 -6.26
N ASN A 9 3.55 4.01 -5.95
CA ASN A 9 3.08 4.17 -4.57
C ASN A 9 3.00 2.84 -3.82
N LEU A 10 2.57 1.76 -4.50
CA LEU A 10 2.50 0.42 -3.91
C LEU A 10 3.90 -0.17 -3.70
N ALA A 11 4.81 0.01 -4.65
CA ALA A 11 6.21 -0.41 -4.53
C ALA A 11 6.93 0.33 -3.39
N TYR A 12 6.67 1.64 -3.25
CA TYR A 12 7.19 2.43 -2.13
C TYR A 12 6.66 1.91 -0.77
N TYR A 13 5.36 1.61 -0.68
CA TYR A 13 4.77 1.05 0.53
C TYR A 13 5.36 -0.33 0.86
N ALA A 14 5.56 -1.18 -0.15
CA ALA A 14 6.18 -2.49 0.04
C ALA A 14 7.61 -2.37 0.58
N LEU A 15 8.39 -1.39 0.09
CA LEU A 15 9.73 -1.13 0.60
C LEU A 15 9.71 -0.60 2.04
N HIS A 16 8.88 0.40 2.33
CA HIS A 16 8.92 1.10 3.62
C HIS A 16 8.25 0.31 4.75
N GLU A 17 7.14 -0.38 4.47
CA GLU A 17 6.33 -1.05 5.49
C GLU A 17 6.57 -2.56 5.52
N LEU A 18 6.82 -3.18 4.36
CA LEU A 18 7.04 -4.63 4.25
C LEU A 18 8.53 -5.00 4.13
N HIS A 19 9.42 -4.01 4.00
CA HIS A 19 10.86 -4.20 3.80
C HIS A 19 11.21 -5.08 2.58
N ILE A 20 10.35 -5.08 1.55
CA ILE A 20 10.58 -5.80 0.30
C ILE A 20 11.29 -4.87 -0.67
N LEU A 21 12.48 -5.25 -1.16
CA LEU A 21 13.19 -4.42 -2.13
C LEU A 21 12.45 -4.41 -3.47
N PRO A 22 12.47 -3.30 -4.23
CA PRO A 22 11.76 -3.21 -5.51
C PRO A 22 12.15 -4.31 -6.50
N HIS A 23 13.43 -4.71 -6.55
CA HIS A 23 13.88 -5.78 -7.43
C HIS A 23 13.40 -7.16 -6.97
N GLU A 24 13.26 -7.41 -5.67
CA GLU A 24 12.69 -8.65 -5.13
C GLU A 24 11.20 -8.74 -5.46
N LEU A 25 10.46 -7.65 -5.28
CA LEU A 25 9.06 -7.56 -5.66
C LEU A 25 8.87 -7.83 -7.16
N MET A 26 9.73 -7.25 -8.00
CA MET A 26 9.68 -7.47 -9.45
C MET A 26 10.11 -8.89 -9.86
N ALA A 27 10.91 -9.59 -9.06
CA ALA A 27 11.30 -10.97 -9.30
C ALA A 27 10.20 -12.00 -9.00
N LEU A 28 9.16 -11.63 -8.24
CA LEU A 28 8.02 -12.52 -7.95
C LEU A 28 7.23 -12.90 -9.20
N SER A 29 6.34 -13.89 -9.11
CA SER A 29 5.39 -14.14 -10.19
C SER A 29 4.34 -13.02 -10.27
N VAL A 30 3.70 -12.87 -11.44
CA VAL A 30 2.60 -11.89 -11.63
C VAL A 30 1.50 -12.07 -10.58
N ARG A 31 1.20 -13.34 -10.23
CA ARG A 31 0.15 -13.67 -9.26
C ARG A 31 0.51 -13.25 -7.84
N GLU A 32 1.76 -13.48 -7.44
CA GLU A 32 2.27 -13.08 -6.11
C GLU A 32 2.34 -11.56 -5.98
N ARG A 33 2.83 -10.85 -6.99
CA ARG A 33 2.81 -9.38 -7.02
C ARG A 33 1.39 -8.84 -6.89
N ALA A 34 0.45 -9.38 -7.65
CA ALA A 34 -0.95 -8.97 -7.60
C ALA A 34 -1.56 -9.21 -6.20
N ALA A 35 -1.23 -10.33 -5.55
CA ALA A 35 -1.67 -10.60 -4.18
C ALA A 35 -1.10 -9.58 -3.18
N ILE A 36 0.20 -9.26 -3.28
CA ILE A 36 0.83 -8.24 -2.43
C ILE A 36 0.19 -6.87 -2.63
N TYR A 37 -0.02 -6.44 -3.88
CA TYR A 37 -0.70 -5.19 -4.20
C TYR A 37 -2.12 -5.13 -3.65
N ALA A 38 -2.88 -6.23 -3.75
CA ALA A 38 -4.22 -6.30 -3.17
C ALA A 38 -4.20 -6.18 -1.64
N MET A 39 -3.27 -6.86 -0.96
CA MET A 39 -3.12 -6.77 0.50
C MET A 39 -2.74 -5.35 0.96
N ILE A 40 -1.83 -4.69 0.24
CA ILE A 40 -1.45 -3.29 0.50
C ILE A 40 -2.67 -2.37 0.31
N ALA A 41 -3.43 -2.53 -0.78
CA ALA A 41 -4.61 -1.72 -1.05
C ALA A 41 -5.66 -1.84 0.08
N VAL A 42 -5.93 -3.07 0.55
CA VAL A 42 -6.85 -3.31 1.68
C VAL A 42 -6.36 -2.63 2.97
N ARG A 43 -5.05 -2.71 3.25
CA ARG A 43 -4.46 -2.07 4.43
C ARG A 43 -4.57 -0.54 4.36
N VAL A 44 -4.20 0.06 3.23
CA VAL A 44 -4.29 1.51 3.01
C VAL A 44 -5.73 2.01 3.16
N ASP A 45 -6.72 1.26 2.64
CA ASP A 45 -8.13 1.63 2.82
C ASP A 45 -8.56 1.55 4.30
N LYS A 46 -8.15 0.49 5.01
CA LYS A 46 -8.42 0.35 6.46
C LYS A 46 -7.80 1.51 7.25
N GLU A 47 -6.54 1.85 7.01
CA GLU A 47 -5.86 2.97 7.68
C GLU A 47 -6.53 4.31 7.38
N LYS A 48 -6.98 4.54 6.15
CA LYS A 48 -7.76 5.74 5.79
C LYS A 48 -9.08 5.81 6.57
N ARG A 49 -9.81 4.69 6.68
CA ARG A 49 -11.06 4.61 7.46
C ARG A 49 -10.83 4.83 8.96
N GLU A 50 -9.75 4.31 9.51
CA GLU A 50 -9.40 4.53 10.93
C GLU A 50 -9.01 5.99 11.18
N ARG A 51 -8.21 6.61 10.30
CA ARG A 51 -7.86 8.03 10.37
C ARG A 51 -9.09 8.94 10.24
N SER A 52 -10.06 8.61 9.40
CA SER A 52 -11.29 9.40 9.26
C SER A 52 -12.20 9.29 10.48
N ARG A 53 -12.32 8.09 11.07
CA ARG A 53 -13.06 7.87 12.33
C ARG A 53 -12.44 8.58 13.52
N GLY A 54 -11.12 8.62 13.64
CA GLY A 54 -10.41 9.33 14.72
C GLY A 54 -10.55 10.87 14.64
N LYS A 55 -10.69 11.42 13.43
CA LYS A 55 -10.89 12.87 13.23
C LYS A 55 -12.30 13.35 13.58
N GLY A 56 -13.30 12.48 13.54
CA GLY A 56 -14.70 12.82 13.87
C GLY A 56 -15.00 12.93 15.37
N ARG A 57 -14.14 12.39 16.24
CA ARG A 57 -14.37 12.28 17.69
C ARG A 57 -13.72 13.42 18.50
N LYS A 58 -13.29 14.50 17.84
CA LYS A 58 -12.61 15.66 18.43
C LYS A 58 -13.47 16.92 18.48
N ARG A 59 -14.80 16.79 18.55
CA ARG A 59 -15.74 17.91 18.74
C ARG A 59 -16.63 17.65 19.94
#